data_AF-A0A0S9R2U3-F1
#
_entry.id   AF-A0A0S9R2U3-F1
#
_cell.length_a   1.000
_cell.length_b   1.000
_cell.length_c   1.000
_cell.angle_alpha   90.00
_cell.angle_beta   90.00
_cell.angle_gamma   90.00
#
_symmetry.space_group_name_H-M   'P 1'
#
loop_
_entity.id
_entity.type
_entity.pdbx_description
1 polymer ?
#
loop_
_entity_poly.entity_id
_entity_poly.type
_entity_poly.pdbx_seq_one_letter_code
_entity_poly.pdbx_strand_id
1 'polypeptide(L)' 'MQPRSTSTPAWTSPAAAIVAAYLEEAGGDAVLALHRAVADALTDLCEAERRTLRRDRLISHGYVRGRPDQND' A
#
# COMPACT_ATOMS: atom_id res chain seq x y z
N MET A 1 -38.79 -25.97 1.23
CA MET A 1 -37.53 -25.94 0.46
C MET A 1 -37.14 -24.48 0.30
N GLN A 2 -36.16 -24.00 1.06
CA GLN A 2 -35.65 -22.63 0.92
C GLN A 2 -34.73 -22.58 -0.32
N PRO A 3 -34.87 -21.61 -1.23
CA PRO A 3 -33.92 -21.45 -2.32
C PRO A 3 -32.55 -21.03 -1.74
N ARG A 4 -31.49 -21.69 -2.23
CA ARG A 4 -30.08 -21.41 -1.94
C ARG A 4 -29.82 -19.91 -1.84
N SER A 5 -29.20 -19.49 -0.74
CA SER A 5 -28.46 -18.23 -0.69
C SER A 5 -27.49 -18.21 -1.87
N THR A 6 -27.81 -17.43 -2.90
CA THR A 6 -26.88 -17.13 -3.97
C THR A 6 -25.74 -16.34 -3.35
N SER A 7 -24.59 -16.99 -3.19
CA SER A 7 -23.32 -16.32 -2.93
C SER A 7 -23.20 -15.16 -3.91
N THR A 8 -23.22 -13.94 -3.41
CA THR A 8 -22.95 -12.71 -4.16
C THR A 8 -21.71 -12.94 -5.03
N PRO A 9 -21.72 -12.60 -6.33
CA PRO A 9 -20.53 -12.76 -7.16
C PRO A 9 -19.37 -12.01 -6.49
N ALA A 10 -18.24 -12.68 -6.33
CA ALA A 10 -17.04 -12.22 -5.61
C ALA A 10 -16.33 -11.01 -6.27
N TRP A 11 -17.04 -10.23 -7.09
CA TRP A 11 -16.57 -9.07 -7.81
C TRP A 11 -17.10 -7.79 -7.19
N THR A 12 -16.62 -7.41 -6.01
CA THR A 12 -16.44 -5.98 -5.71
C THR A 12 -15.46 -5.73 -4.56
N SER A 13 -14.51 -6.64 -4.29
CA SER A 13 -13.37 -6.21 -3.48
C SER A 13 -12.45 -5.37 -4.38
N PRO A 14 -12.01 -4.18 -3.95
CA PRO A 14 -11.03 -3.39 -4.71
C PRO A 14 -9.80 -4.21 -5.13
N ALA A 15 -9.41 -5.17 -4.28
CA ALA A 15 -8.34 -6.12 -4.58
C ALA A 15 -8.62 -6.96 -5.84
N ALA A 16 -9.85 -7.45 -6.04
CA ALA A 16 -10.20 -8.23 -7.23
C ALA A 16 -10.10 -7.39 -8.52
N ALA A 17 -10.47 -6.10 -8.45
CA ALA A 17 -10.33 -5.19 -9.59
C ALA A 17 -8.87 -4.91 -9.93
N ILE A 18 -8.01 -4.75 -8.92
CA ILE A 18 -6.56 -4.57 -9.10
C ILE A 18 -5.95 -5.83 -9.73
N VAL A 19 -6.28 -7.02 -9.22
CA VAL A 19 -5.78 -8.29 -9.77
C VAL A 19 -6.21 -8.47 -11.23
N ALA A 20 -7.45 -8.12 -11.58
CA ALA A 20 -7.93 -8.18 -12.95
C ALA A 20 -7.11 -7.27 -13.89
N ALA A 21 -6.80 -6.04 -13.46
CA ALA A 21 -5.99 -5.12 -14.26
C ALA A 21 -4.58 -5.67 -14.55
N TYR A 22 -3.90 -6.25 -13.55
CA TYR A 22 -2.58 -6.85 -13.77
C TYR A 22 -2.64 -8.10 -14.67
N LEU A 23 -3.71 -8.90 -14.58
CA LEU A 23 -3.91 -10.05 -15.47
C LEU A 23 -4.14 -9.62 -16.91
N GLU A 24 -4.93 -8.58 -17.14
CA GLU A 24 -5.14 -8.01 -18.48
C GLU A 24 -3.82 -7.48 -19.07
N GLU A 25 -3.02 -6.78 -18.27
CA GLU A 25 -1.71 -6.25 -18.70
C GLU A 25 -0.66 -7.34 -18.96
N ALA A 26 -0.76 -8.46 -18.23
CA ALA A 26 0.09 -9.63 -18.43
C ALA A 26 -0.39 -10.55 -19.56
N GLY A 27 -1.45 -10.18 -20.29
CA GLY A 27 -2.01 -11.00 -21.36
C GLY A 27 -2.58 -12.34 -20.87
N GLY A 28 -3.06 -12.39 -19.62
CA GLY A 28 -3.57 -13.60 -18.97
C GLY A 28 -2.52 -14.46 -18.28
N ASP A 29 -1.23 -14.10 -18.31
CA ASP A 29 -0.21 -14.78 -17.52
C ASP A 29 -0.30 -14.38 -16.05
N ALA A 30 -0.87 -15.28 -15.24
CA ALA A 30 -1.07 -15.07 -13.81
C ALA A 30 0.24 -14.97 -13.01
N VAL A 31 1.31 -15.66 -13.45
CA VAL A 31 2.60 -15.62 -12.75
C VAL A 31 3.26 -14.27 -13.00
N LEU A 32 3.27 -13.81 -14.25
CA LEU A 32 3.78 -12.49 -14.60
C LEU A 32 2.97 -11.36 -13.93
N ALA A 33 1.63 -11.46 -13.92
CA ALA A 33 0.75 -10.51 -13.24
C ALA A 33 1.08 -10.41 -11.74
N LEU A 34 1.26 -11.55 -11.07
CA LEU A 34 1.62 -11.59 -9.66
C LEU A 34 3.00 -10.96 -9.41
N HIS A 35 3.99 -11.28 -10.24
CA HIS A 35 5.32 -10.68 -10.13
C HIS A 35 5.28 -9.16 -10.26
N ARG A 36 4.50 -8.63 -11.22
CA ARG A 36 4.32 -7.18 -11.40
C ARG A 36 3.63 -6.53 -10.20
N ALA A 37 2.50 -7.11 -9.75
CA ALA A 37 1.76 -6.58 -8.60
C ALA A 37 2.61 -6.54 -7.32
N VAL A 38 3.43 -7.57 -7.07
CA VAL A 38 4.34 -7.60 -5.91
C VAL A 38 5.47 -6.58 -6.06
N ALA A 39 6.05 -6.42 -7.26
CA ALA A 39 7.10 -5.43 -7.50
C ALA A 39 6.61 -3.99 -7.28
N ASP A 40 5.38 -3.69 -7.72
CA ASP A 40 4.76 -2.38 -7.52
C ASP A 40 4.45 -2.15 -6.03
N ALA A 41 3.89 -3.14 -5.33
CA ALA A 41 3.63 -3.04 -3.89
C ALA A 41 4.91 -2.83 -3.07
N LEU A 42 6.02 -3.47 -3.45
CA LEU A 42 7.32 -3.24 -2.82
C LEU A 42 7.89 -1.85 -3.14
N THR A 43 7.63 -1.33 -4.34
CA THR A 43 8.02 0.03 -4.73
C THR A 43 7.25 1.06 -3.91
N ASP A 44 5.93 0.86 -3.76
CA ASP A 44 5.05 1.70 -2.93
C ASP A 44 5.48 1.68 -1.46
N LEU A 45 5.84 0.50 -0.94
CA LEU A 45 6.38 0.38 0.42
C LEU A 45 7.70 1.15 0.56
N CYS A 46 8.64 0.97 -0.35
CA CYS A 46 9.91 1.70 -0.36
C CYS A 46 9.67 3.22 -0.45
N GLU A 47 8.70 3.67 -1.23
CA GLU A 47 8.32 5.08 -1.31
C GLU A 47 7.73 5.61 -0.01
N ALA A 48 6.84 4.84 0.62
CA ALA A 48 6.25 5.17 1.90
C ALA A 48 7.32 5.27 2.99
N GLU A 49 8.25 4.30 3.06
CA GLU A 49 9.38 4.31 3.99
C GLU A 49 10.29 5.53 3.78
N ARG A 50 10.59 5.88 2.52
CA ARG A 50 11.35 7.10 2.20
C ARG A 50 10.63 8.37 2.67
N ARG A 51 9.30 8.42 2.59
CA ARG A 51 8.50 9.55 3.10
C ARG A 51 8.55 9.62 4.63
N THR A 52 8.47 8.48 5.32
CA THR A 52 8.52 8.41 6.79
C THR A 52 9.89 8.80 7.34
N LEU A 53 10.97 8.26 6.79
CA LEU A 53 12.34 8.59 7.21
C LEU A 53 12.69 10.07 6.98
N ARG A 54 12.18 10.68 5.91
CA ARG A 54 12.33 12.13 5.67
C ARG A 54 11.55 12.97 6.69
N ARG A 55 10.38 12.48 7.14
CA ARG A 55 9.55 13.16 8.15
C ARG A 55 10.16 13.07 9.54
N ASP A 56 10.67 11.90 9.93
CA ASP A 56 11.32 11.70 11.24
C ASP A 56 12.64 12.46 11.35
N ARG A 57 13.36 12.63 10.24
CA ARG A 57 14.57 13.46 10.17
C ARG A 57 14.28 14.95 10.38
N LEU A 58 13.12 15.45 9.89
CA LEU A 58 12.68 16.83 10.11
C LEU A 58 12.15 17.06 11.54
N ILE A 59 11.47 16.06 12.12
CA ILE A 59 11.01 16.12 13.52
C ILE A 59 12.21 16.12 14.49
N SER A 60 13.23 15.30 14.23
CA SER A 60 14.43 15.23 15.09
C SER A 60 15.30 16.50 15.04
N HIS A 61 15.33 17.22 13.92
CA HIS A 61 16.01 18.54 13.85
C HIS A 61 15.17 19.67 14.47
N GLY A 62 13.84 19.60 14.38
CA GLY A 62 12.95 20.58 14.99
C GLY A 62 12.89 20.51 16.53
N TYR A 63 13.05 19.32 17.11
CA TYR A 63 12.97 19.13 18.57
C TYR A 63 14.21 19.63 19.33
N VAL A 64 15.39 19.65 18.70
CA VAL A 64 16.65 20.08 19.35
C VAL A 64 16.71 21.60 19.59
N ARG A 65 15.91 22.42 18.88
CA ARG A 65 15.81 23.87 19.13
C ARG A 65 14.71 24.27 20.13
N GLY A 66 13.98 23.31 20.67
CA GLY A 66 12.81 23.55 21.53
C GLY A 66 13.04 23.38 23.02
N ARG A 67 14.29 23.41 23.52
CA ARG A 67 14.52 23.48 24.97
C ARG A 67 14.63 24.96 25.36
N PRO A 68 13.60 25.59 25.94
CA PRO A 68 13.82 26.88 26.58
C PRO A 68 14.85 26.65 27.68
N ASP A 69 15.91 27.44 27.62
CA ASP A 69 16.79 27.69 28.74
C ASP A 69 15.91 28.15 29.90
N GLN A 70 15.60 27.23 30.81
CA GLN A 70 15.05 27.56 32.11
C GLN A 70 16.26 27.78 33.02
N ASN A 71 16.90 28.94 32.85
CA ASN A 71 17.73 29.52 33.90
C ASN A 71 16.89 30.51 34.72
N ASP A 72 17.06 30.36 36.03
CA ASP A 72 16.69 31.21 37.16
C ASP A 72 15.22 31.25 37.61
#